data_AF-A0A503X645-F1
#
_entry.id   AF-A0A503X645-F1
#
_cell.length_a   1.000
_cell.length_b   1.000
_cell.length_c   1.000
_cell.angle_alpha   90.00
_cell.angle_beta   90.00
_cell.angle_gamma   90.00
#
_symmetry.space_group_name_H-M   'P 1'
#
loop_
_entity.id
_entity.type
_entity.pdbx_description
1 polymer ?
#
loop_
_entity_poly.entity_id
_entity_poly.type
_entity_poly.pdbx_seq_one_letter_code
_entity_poly.pdbx_strand_id
1 'polypeptide(L)' 'MAIDHPLVEFSKRTGKSITAIAKDAGCSRMTLYRVMSGDNTTRDQLQRISAATDGEVKVTDLLTEARAVPAQENAV' A
#
# COMPACT_ATOMS: atom_id res chain seq x y z
N MET A 1 9.92 -9.90 6.45
CA MET A 1 8.74 -9.96 5.58
C MET A 1 8.79 -8.73 4.69
N ALA A 2 9.39 -8.86 3.49
CA ALA A 2 9.34 -7.80 2.50
C ALA A 2 7.99 -7.99 1.78
N ILE A 3 6.99 -7.24 2.22
CA ILE A 3 5.75 -7.12 1.45
C ILE A 3 6.10 -6.12 0.35
N ASP A 4 6.12 -6.57 -0.90
CA ASP A 4 6.34 -5.73 -2.09
C ASP A 4 5.12 -4.85 -2.36
N HIS A 5 4.63 -4.18 -1.33
CA HIS A 5 3.43 -3.38 -1.42
C HIS A 5 3.77 -2.02 -2.07
N PRO A 6 2.96 -1.50 -3.02
CA PRO A 6 3.20 -0.23 -3.70
C PRO A 6 3.50 0.96 -2.76
N LEU A 7 2.83 1.01 -1.60
CA LEU A 7 3.08 2.03 -0.57
C LEU A 7 4.46 1.91 0.09
N VAL A 8 4.98 0.70 0.26
CA VAL A 8 6.31 0.46 0.82
C VAL A 8 7.38 0.90 -0.17
N GLU A 9 7.22 0.55 -1.44
CA GLU A 9 8.14 0.97 -2.50
C GLU A 9 8.12 2.48 -2.73
N PHE A 10 6.94 3.10 -2.76
CA PHE A 10 6.79 4.55 -2.80
C PHE A 10 7.50 5.22 -1.61
N SER A 11 7.33 4.68 -0.40
CA SER A 11 7.94 5.21 0.82
C SER A 11 9.47 5.17 0.79
N LYS A 12 10.05 4.04 0.34
CA LYS A 12 11.51 3.90 0.19
C LYS A 12 12.06 4.86 -0.86
N ARG A 13 11.41 4.93 -2.03
CA ARG A 13 11.86 5.75 -3.16
C ARG A 13 11.81 7.24 -2.87
N THR A 14 10.76 7.71 -2.20
CA THR A 14 10.55 9.14 -1.92
C THR A 14 11.12 9.60 -0.58
N GLY A 15 11.50 8.67 0.30
CA GLY A 15 11.85 8.97 1.69
C GLY A 15 10.65 9.39 2.55
N LYS A 16 9.44 9.43 1.99
CA LYS A 16 8.21 9.78 2.72
C LYS A 16 7.80 8.63 3.60
N SER A 17 7.82 8.82 4.92
CA SER A 17 7.44 7.74 5.85
C SER A 17 5.96 7.33 5.72
N ILE A 18 5.65 6.08 6.04
CA ILE A 18 4.26 5.58 6.10
C ILE A 18 3.37 6.43 7.02
N THR A 19 3.92 6.95 8.13
CA THR A 19 3.19 7.86 9.02
C THR A 19 2.81 9.16 8.31
N ALA A 20 3.72 9.71 7.50
CA ALA A 20 3.45 10.93 6.74
C ALA A 20 2.38 10.69 5.67
N ILE A 21 2.44 9.58 4.95
CA ILE A 21 1.40 9.17 3.99
C ILE A 21 0.04 9.04 4.70
N ALA A 22 0.00 8.44 5.90
CA ALA A 22 -1.23 8.32 6.69
C ALA A 22 -1.83 9.67 7.04
N LYS A 23 -0.97 10.59 7.50
CA LYS A 23 -1.35 11.95 7.87
C LYS A 23 -1.95 12.68 6.66
N ASP A 24 -1.30 12.61 5.51
CA ASP A 24 -1.73 13.28 4.29
C ASP A 24 -3.03 12.68 3.73
N ALA A 25 -3.21 11.36 3.89
CA ALA A 25 -4.45 10.65 3.55
C ALA A 25 -5.58 10.88 4.58
N GLY A 26 -5.32 11.60 5.67
CA GLY A 26 -6.30 11.86 6.73
C GLY A 26 -6.72 10.61 7.50
N CYS A 27 -5.77 9.70 7.80
CA CYS A 27 -6.06 8.43 8.45
C CYS A 27 -5.01 7.99 9.46
N SER A 28 -5.34 6.95 10.24
CA SER A 28 -4.41 6.38 11.20
C SER A 28 -3.32 5.58 10.50
N ARG A 29 -2.12 5.51 11.11
CA ARG A 29 -1.06 4.62 10.63
C ARG A 29 -1.50 3.14 10.59
N MET A 30 -2.36 2.72 11.53
CA MET A 30 -2.93 1.38 11.56
C MET A 30 -3.82 1.10 10.34
N THR A 31 -4.50 2.13 9.83
CA THR A 31 -5.30 2.03 8.60
C THR A 31 -4.42 1.70 7.39
N LEU A 32 -3.24 2.33 7.25
CA LEU A 32 -2.32 1.97 6.17
C LEU A 32 -1.80 0.54 6.30
N TYR A 33 -1.50 0.08 7.52
CA TYR A 33 -1.06 -1.30 7.71
C TYR A 33 -2.14 -2.32 7.33
N ARG A 34 -3.40 -2.03 7.65
CA ARG A 34 -4.55 -2.86 7.21
C ARG A 34 -4.65 -2.92 5.69
N VAL A 35 -4.49 -1.78 5.02
CA VAL A 35 -4.46 -1.74 3.54
C VAL A 35 -3.31 -2.59 3.00
N MET A 36 -2.12 -2.45 3.58
CA MET A 36 -0.95 -3.25 3.18
C MET A 36 -1.09 -4.75 3.45
N SER A 37 -1.93 -5.14 4.41
CA SER A 37 -2.21 -6.55 4.73
C SER A 37 -3.43 -7.11 4.01
N GLY A 38 -4.08 -6.34 3.13
CA GLY A 38 -5.28 -6.76 2.41
C GLY A 38 -6.56 -6.79 3.24
N ASP A 39 -6.59 -6.14 4.41
CA ASP A 39 -7.79 -6.02 5.24
C ASP A 39 -8.80 -5.04 4.64
N ASN A 40 -10.07 -5.19 5.05
CA ASN A 40 -11.17 -4.36 4.59
C ASN A 40 -10.93 -2.86 4.85
N THR A 41 -11.14 -2.07 3.81
CA THR A 41 -11.10 -0.61 3.82
C THR A 41 -12.16 -0.05 2.87
N THR A 42 -12.47 1.25 2.98
CA THR A 42 -13.46 1.87 2.08
C THR A 42 -12.80 2.39 0.81
N ARG A 43 -13.58 2.46 -0.29
CA ARG A 43 -13.10 3.04 -1.56
C ARG A 43 -12.64 4.49 -1.38
N ASP A 44 -13.34 5.28 -0.58
CA ASP A 44 -12.99 6.66 -0.28
C ASP A 44 -11.63 6.74 0.43
N GLN A 45 -11.35 5.81 1.35
CA GLN A 45 -10.06 5.72 2.03
C GLN A 45 -8.93 5.45 1.03
N LEU A 46 -9.14 4.50 0.12
CA LEU A 46 -8.18 4.14 -0.92
C LEU A 46 -7.90 5.32 -1.86
N GLN A 47 -8.94 6.09 -2.21
CA GLN A 47 -8.80 7.30 -3.03
C GLN A 47 -7.95 8.36 -2.32
N ARG A 48 -8.17 8.59 -1.02
CA ARG A 48 -7.35 9.54 -0.24
C ARG A 48 -5.89 9.08 -0.13
N ILE A 49 -5.66 7.78 0.05
CA ILE A 49 -4.31 7.21 0.08
C ILE A 49 -3.62 7.42 -1.28
N SER A 50 -4.32 7.15 -2.38
CA SER A 50 -3.80 7.38 -3.73
C SER A 50 -3.46 8.87 -3.95
N ALA A 51 -4.34 9.79 -3.53
CA ALA A 51 -4.08 11.23 -3.60
C ALA A 51 -2.88 11.66 -2.74
N ALA A 52 -2.67 11.07 -1.56
CA ALA A 52 -1.52 11.34 -0.69
C ALA A 52 -0.16 10.88 -1.25
N THR A 53 -0.21 10.07 -2.31
CA THR A 53 0.94 9.65 -3.12
C THR A 53 0.99 10.35 -4.47
N ASP A 54 0.28 11.47 -4.62
CA ASP A 54 0.18 12.24 -5.86
C ASP A 54 -0.34 11.41 -7.06
N GLY A 55 -1.12 10.36 -6.76
CA GLY A 55 -1.65 9.42 -7.76
C GLY A 55 -0.65 8.37 -8.26
N GLU A 56 0.59 8.35 -7.76
CA GLU A 56 1.59 7.35 -8.15
C GLU A 56 1.19 5.94 -7.73
N VAL A 57 0.64 5.78 -6.52
CA VAL A 57 0.04 4.53 -6.07
C VAL A 57 -1.44 4.54 -6.39
N LYS A 58 -1.89 3.70 -7.32
CA LYS A 58 -3.29 3.69 -7.77
C LYS A 58 -4.16 2.90 -6.82
N VAL A 59 -5.44 3.27 -6.76
CA VAL A 59 -6.47 2.50 -6.01
C VAL A 59 -6.48 1.03 -6.43
N THR A 60 -6.27 0.72 -7.71
CA THR A 60 -6.19 -0.66 -8.20
C THR A 60 -5.03 -1.45 -7.60
N ASP A 61 -3.90 -0.78 -7.38
CA ASP A 61 -2.70 -1.43 -6.85
C ASP A 61 -2.89 -1.74 -5.35
N LEU A 62 -3.58 -0.84 -4.64
CA LEU A 62 -3.99 -1.03 -3.24
C LEU A 62 -5.06 -2.11 -3.05
N LEU A 63 -5.81 -2.44 -4.09
CA LEU A 63 -6.82 -3.51 -4.08
C LEU A 63 -6.22 -4.89 -4.41
N THR A 64 -5.02 -4.93 -5.01
CA THR A 64 -4.51 -6.13 -5.68
C THR A 64 -3.72 -7.08 -4.76
N GLU A 65 -3.44 -6.72 -3.51
CA GLU A 65 -2.63 -7.58 -2.61
C GLU A 65 -3.45 -8.36 -1.56
N ALA A 66 -4.37 -9.18 -2.07
CA ALA A 66 -4.52 -10.56 -1.60
C ALA A 66 -3.96 -11.56 -2.61
N ARG A 67 -3.21 -11.10 -3.62
CA ARG A 67 -2.64 -11.95 -4.66
C ARG A 67 -1.33 -12.56 -4.17
N ALA A 68 -1.43 -13.83 -3.85
CA ALA A 68 -0.34 -14.76 -3.54
C ALA A 68 0.94 -14.48 -4.35
N VAL A 69 2.05 -14.45 -3.63
CA VAL A 69 3.38 -14.76 -4.17
C VAL A 69 3.24 -16.04 -5.02
N PRO A 70 3.55 -16.03 -6.33
CA PRO A 70 3.80 -17.30 -6.99
C PRO A 70 5.01 -17.91 -6.31
N ALA A 71 4.80 -19.04 -5.63
CA ALA A 71 5.86 -19.85 -5.06
C ALA A 71 6.94 -19.98 -6.13
N GLN A 72 8.17 -19.58 -5.78
CA GLN A 72 9.31 -19.68 -6.67
C GLN A 72 9.37 -21.10 -7.23
N GLU A 73 9.22 -21.19 -8.55
CA GLU A 73 9.45 -22.40 -9.31
C GLU A 73 10.93 -22.73 -9.13
N ASN A 74 11.22 -23.65 -8.21
CA ASN A 74 12.54 -24.20 -8.04
C ASN A 74 12.77 -25.12 -9.24
N ALA A 75 13.42 -24.58 -10.27
CA ALA A 75 13.92 -25.37 -11.38
C ALA A 75 14.86 -26.45 -10.83
N VAL A 76 14.45 -27.71 -11.00
CA VAL A 76 15.28 -28.90 -10.78
C VAL A 76 15.80 -29.35 -12.14
#